data_AF-A0A151P717-F1
#
_entry.id   AF-A0A151P717-F1
#
_cell.length_a   1.000
_cell.length_b   1.000
_cell.length_c   1.000
_cell.angle_alpha   90.00
_cell.angle_beta   90.00
_cell.angle_gamma   90.00
#
_symmetry.space_group_name_H-M   'P 1'
#
loop_
_entity.id
_entity.type
_entity.pdbx_description
1 polymer ?
#
loop_
_entity_poly.entity_id
_entity_poly.type
_entity_poly.pdbx_seq_one_letter_code
_entity_poly.pdbx_strand_id
1 'polypeptide(L)'
;MFALDNLMGQAVQAALTLLLTELGLTARVQGKKDVEEASNEEEEEEQEQEQEQEETKSQPATTGSEGALRPGGDASPGAQTNPPGTSLLMAQLRHLHVETGRLLQELVQKEQEWQGLVRRALQAARQDANTGRRSLPVVVSAPCQAQPPDPLLVDWLQHHSVDRDTTETLLAHGFTLHDLLTCATRDDLLYTGIRGGLVCRLWAAILEHRRAVLAQKGAD
;
A
#
# COMPACT_ATOMS: atom_id res chain seq x y z
N MET A 1 9.80 -7.50 39.66
CA MET A 1 10.02 -8.21 38.38
C MET A 1 8.75 -8.30 37.52
N PHE A 2 7.63 -7.61 37.85
CA PHE A 2 6.31 -7.91 37.25
C PHE A 2 5.66 -6.75 36.45
N ALA A 3 6.29 -5.58 36.36
CA ALA A 3 5.66 -4.42 35.69
C ALA A 3 5.67 -4.55 34.16
N LEU A 4 6.73 -5.14 33.60
CA LEU A 4 6.86 -5.34 32.15
C LEU A 4 5.86 -6.36 31.61
N ASP A 5 5.65 -7.47 32.33
CA ASP A 5 4.69 -8.50 31.91
C ASP A 5 3.25 -7.99 31.99
N ASN A 6 2.93 -7.16 32.99
CA ASN A 6 1.62 -6.51 33.08
C ASN A 6 1.42 -5.49 31.94
N LEU A 7 2.44 -4.69 31.61
CA LEU A 7 2.37 -3.74 30.50
C LEU A 7 2.25 -4.46 29.15
N MET A 8 3.00 -5.54 28.96
CA MET A 8 2.94 -6.36 27.75
C MET A 8 1.58 -7.05 27.64
N GLY A 9 1.05 -7.59 28.74
CA GLY A 9 -0.30 -8.15 28.80
C GLY A 9 -1.38 -7.13 28.45
N GLN A 10 -1.29 -5.91 29.00
CA GLN A 10 -2.22 -4.83 28.68
C GLN A 10 -2.11 -4.37 27.23
N ALA A 11 -0.90 -4.27 26.68
CA ALA A 11 -0.68 -3.91 25.28
C ALA A 11 -1.25 -4.95 24.32
N VAL A 12 -1.05 -6.24 24.63
CA VAL A 12 -1.61 -7.35 23.85
C VAL A 12 -3.14 -7.38 23.93
N GLN A 13 -3.70 -7.18 25.12
CA GLN A 13 -5.15 -7.11 25.33
C GLN A 13 -5.78 -5.94 24.57
N ALA A 14 -5.14 -4.77 24.59
CA ALA A 14 -5.57 -3.58 23.86
C ALA A 14 -5.50 -3.80 22.34
N ALA A 15 -4.39 -4.35 21.83
CA ALA A 15 -4.23 -4.67 20.42
C ALA A 15 -5.27 -5.71 19.95
N LEU A 16 -5.51 -6.75 20.75
CA LEU A 16 -6.52 -7.77 20.47
C LEU A 16 -7.92 -7.15 20.42
N THR A 17 -8.27 -6.29 21.38
CA THR A 17 -9.56 -5.61 21.42
C THR A 17 -9.77 -4.74 20.18
N LEU A 18 -8.73 -3.99 19.77
CA LEU A 18 -8.76 -3.13 18.60
C LEU A 18 -8.91 -3.95 17.31
N LEU A 19 -8.21 -5.08 17.21
CA LEU A 19 -8.40 -6.03 16.11
C LEU A 19 -9.82 -6.60 16.08
N LEU A 20 -10.39 -6.95 17.24
CA LEU A 20 -11.76 -7.47 17.32
C LEU A 20 -12.81 -6.42 16.95
N THR A 21 -12.61 -5.14 17.26
CA THR A 21 -13.51 -4.04 16.87
C THR A 21 -13.40 -3.73 15.38
N GLU A 22 -12.19 -3.65 14.82
CA GLU A 22 -11.95 -3.39 13.38
C GLU A 22 -12.47 -4.53 12.49
N LEU A 23 -12.37 -5.78 12.96
CA LEU A 23 -12.87 -6.96 12.24
C LEU A 23 -14.38 -7.22 12.47
N GLY A 24 -15.06 -6.38 13.28
CA GLY A 24 -16.48 -6.52 13.58
C GLY A 24 -16.86 -7.79 14.36
N LEU A 25 -15.89 -8.40 15.07
CA LEU A 25 -16.06 -9.68 15.76
C LEU A 25 -16.65 -9.52 17.16
N THR A 26 -16.53 -8.36 17.81
CA THR A 26 -17.13 -8.10 19.12
C THR A 26 -18.65 -8.26 19.11
N ALA A 27 -19.32 -7.77 18.06
CA ALA A 27 -20.76 -7.95 17.85
C ALA A 27 -21.17 -9.43 17.71
N ARG A 28 -20.26 -10.30 17.21
CA ARG A 28 -20.53 -11.74 17.04
C ARG A 28 -20.24 -12.55 18.30
N VAL A 29 -19.39 -12.07 19.19
CA VAL A 29 -19.10 -12.71 20.49
C VAL A 29 -20.15 -12.33 21.54
N GLN A 30 -20.68 -11.09 21.53
CA GLN A 30 -21.78 -10.69 22.42
C GLN A 30 -23.16 -11.16 21.93
N GLY A 31 -23.40 -11.31 20.62
CA GLY A 31 -24.69 -11.74 20.07
C GLY A 31 -25.09 -13.21 20.29
N LYS A 32 -24.50 -13.89 21.29
CA LYS A 32 -24.79 -15.31 21.60
C LYS A 32 -25.01 -15.58 23.09
N LYS A 33 -25.19 -14.55 23.92
CA LYS A 33 -25.39 -14.70 25.36
C LYS A 33 -26.58 -13.88 25.89
N ASP A 34 -27.72 -13.94 25.20
CA ASP A 34 -28.98 -13.40 25.71
C ASP A 34 -30.14 -14.38 25.43
N VAL A 35 -30.10 -15.55 26.08
CA VAL A 35 -31.31 -16.30 26.48
C VAL A 35 -30.94 -17.00 27.80
N GLU A 36 -31.81 -16.81 28.80
CA GLU A 36 -31.81 -17.40 30.16
C GLU A 36 -31.05 -16.62 31.25
N GLU A 37 -31.76 -15.73 31.93
CA GLU A 37 -32.42 -15.99 33.24
C GLU A 37 -32.51 -14.71 34.08
N ALA A 38 -33.75 -14.38 34.44
CA ALA A 38 -34.05 -13.48 35.52
C ALA A 38 -33.84 -14.22 36.85
N SER A 39 -33.29 -13.56 37.87
CA SER A 39 -33.87 -13.47 39.23
C SER A 39 -32.84 -12.97 40.27
N ASN A 40 -33.24 -11.90 40.95
CA ASN A 40 -33.02 -11.54 42.36
C ASN A 40 -31.77 -10.80 42.89
N GLU A 41 -32.13 -9.68 43.54
CA GLU A 41 -31.66 -9.10 44.82
C GLU A 41 -30.22 -8.56 44.87
N GLU A 42 -30.08 -7.24 44.85
CA GLU A 42 -29.98 -6.34 46.04
C GLU A 42 -28.67 -6.55 46.81
N GLU A 43 -27.74 -5.58 46.68
CA GLU A 43 -27.01 -5.01 47.81
C GLU A 43 -26.32 -3.72 47.35
N GLU A 44 -26.68 -2.63 48.03
CA GLU A 44 -26.13 -1.28 47.95
C GLU A 44 -24.75 -1.25 48.61
N GLU A 45 -23.82 -0.45 48.09
CA GLU A 45 -22.89 0.30 48.94
C GLU A 45 -22.39 1.55 48.20
N GLU A 46 -22.53 2.67 48.90
CA GLU A 46 -22.39 4.06 48.47
C GLU A 46 -20.92 4.51 48.44
N GLN A 47 -20.57 5.47 47.55
CA GLN A 47 -19.69 6.61 47.88
C GLN A 47 -19.62 7.64 46.74
N GLU A 48 -20.57 8.58 46.80
CA GLU A 48 -20.42 10.05 46.86
C GLU A 48 -19.35 10.83 46.06
N GLN A 49 -19.86 11.89 45.40
CA GLN A 49 -19.34 13.27 45.29
C GLN A 49 -18.15 13.50 44.33
N GLU A 50 -18.06 14.53 43.48
CA GLU A 50 -18.81 15.78 43.29
C GLU A 50 -18.40 16.36 41.92
N GLN A 51 -19.37 16.86 41.16
CA GLN A 51 -19.14 17.81 40.07
C GLN A 51 -19.55 19.19 40.60
N GLU A 52 -18.60 20.09 40.79
CA GLU A 52 -18.89 21.52 40.85
C GLU A 52 -17.77 22.33 40.18
N GLN A 53 -18.22 23.21 39.30
CA GLN A 53 -17.47 24.27 38.66
C GLN A 53 -17.45 25.48 39.61
N GLU A 54 -16.32 26.16 39.76
CA GLU A 54 -16.33 27.64 39.86
C GLU A 54 -14.95 28.26 39.58
N GLU A 55 -14.91 28.98 38.45
CA GLU A 55 -14.46 30.35 38.20
C GLU A 55 -13.29 31.04 38.98
N THR A 56 -12.59 31.87 38.19
CA THR A 56 -11.89 33.14 38.51
C THR A 56 -10.37 33.17 38.76
N LYS A 57 -9.68 33.79 37.78
CA LYS A 57 -8.83 35.00 37.89
C LYS A 57 -7.66 34.97 38.87
N SER A 58 -6.44 35.14 38.34
CA SER A 58 -5.53 36.27 38.67
C SER A 58 -4.19 36.19 37.93
N GLN A 59 -3.82 37.28 37.25
CA GLN A 59 -2.42 37.73 37.14
C GLN A 59 -2.06 38.48 38.44
N PRO A 60 -0.77 38.62 38.82
CA PRO A 60 -0.06 39.84 38.43
C PRO A 60 1.45 39.67 38.19
N ALA A 61 2.03 40.71 37.60
CA ALA A 61 3.47 40.93 37.42
C ALA A 61 4.08 41.78 38.56
N THR A 62 5.41 42.02 38.45
CA THR A 62 6.25 43.04 39.12
C THR A 62 6.79 42.63 40.52
N THR A 63 8.02 42.89 40.99
CA THR A 63 9.13 43.83 40.70
C THR A 63 10.45 43.24 41.25
N GLY A 64 11.62 43.75 40.82
CA GLY A 64 12.91 43.49 41.48
C GLY A 64 14.14 43.78 40.62
N SER A 65 14.58 45.04 40.61
CA SER A 65 15.63 45.62 39.76
C SER A 65 16.92 45.87 40.55
N GLU A 66 18.09 45.64 39.96
CA GLU A 66 19.28 46.49 40.16
C GLU A 66 20.37 46.21 39.12
N GLY A 67 20.96 47.29 38.59
CA GLY A 67 21.87 47.28 37.45
C GLY A 67 23.26 47.82 37.75
N ALA A 68 23.92 48.25 36.66
CA ALA A 68 25.29 48.79 36.53
C ALA A 68 26.33 47.68 36.23
N LEU A 69 27.20 47.72 35.22
CA LEU A 69 27.81 48.80 34.42
C LEU A 69 28.22 48.27 33.01
N ARG A 70 28.20 49.14 32.00
CA ARG A 70 28.86 49.00 30.67
C ARG A 70 30.39 49.25 30.80
N PRO A 71 31.31 48.94 29.83
CA PRO A 71 31.18 49.21 28.37
C PRO A 71 31.95 48.35 27.34
N GLY A 72 31.62 48.53 26.05
CA GLY A 72 32.58 48.53 24.92
C GLY A 72 32.76 47.24 24.10
N GLY A 73 32.50 47.31 22.80
CA GLY A 73 32.84 46.25 21.83
C GLY A 73 32.01 46.31 20.54
N ASP A 74 32.45 47.15 19.61
CA ASP A 74 32.08 47.17 18.19
C ASP A 74 32.23 45.78 17.53
N ALA A 75 31.18 45.29 16.85
CA ALA A 75 31.27 44.50 15.61
C ALA A 75 29.89 44.35 14.92
N SER A 76 29.88 44.68 13.63
CA SER A 76 28.80 44.66 12.63
C SER A 76 28.02 43.32 12.48
N PRO A 77 26.81 43.33 11.87
CA PRO A 77 26.04 42.11 11.61
C PRO A 77 26.62 41.33 10.43
N GLY A 78 27.16 40.14 10.69
CA GLY A 78 27.64 39.23 9.67
C GLY A 78 26.49 38.70 8.80
N ALA A 79 26.41 39.21 7.57
CA ALA A 79 25.56 38.66 6.52
C ALA A 79 25.96 37.20 6.25
N GLN A 80 25.08 36.27 6.60
CA GLN A 80 25.20 34.87 6.22
C GLN A 80 25.00 34.75 4.71
N THR A 81 26.10 34.69 3.96
CA THR A 81 26.08 34.35 2.54
C THR A 81 25.93 32.84 2.43
N ASN A 82 24.69 32.36 2.25
CA ASN A 82 24.46 30.98 1.85
C ASN A 82 25.12 30.77 0.48
N PRO A 83 25.99 29.74 0.28
CA PRO A 83 26.56 29.50 -1.02
C PRO A 83 25.43 29.14 -2.01
N PRO A 84 25.53 29.57 -3.30
CA PRO A 84 24.45 29.44 -4.27
C PRO A 84 24.00 27.99 -4.54
N GLY A 85 24.82 27.00 -4.19
CA GLY A 85 24.45 25.58 -4.28
C GLY A 85 23.45 25.12 -3.19
N THR A 86 23.49 25.72 -1.99
CA THR A 86 22.60 25.32 -0.89
C THR A 86 21.16 25.74 -1.15
N SER A 87 20.95 26.90 -1.78
CA SER A 87 19.60 27.36 -2.15
C SER A 87 18.96 26.50 -3.24
N LEU A 88 19.74 26.05 -4.23
CA LEU A 88 19.28 25.14 -5.28
C LEU A 88 18.91 23.76 -4.74
N LEU A 89 19.73 23.19 -3.83
CA LEU A 89 19.44 21.92 -3.19
C LEU A 89 18.18 22.01 -2.30
N MET A 90 18.02 23.11 -1.54
CA MET A 90 16.80 23.36 -0.78
C MET A 90 15.57 23.47 -1.69
N ALA A 91 15.69 24.07 -2.88
CA ALA A 91 14.60 24.14 -3.85
C ALA A 91 14.22 22.75 -4.40
N GLN A 92 15.21 21.90 -4.72
CA GLN A 92 14.97 20.53 -5.17
C GLN A 92 14.32 19.66 -4.09
N LEU A 93 14.78 19.78 -2.85
CA LEU A 93 14.19 19.06 -1.72
C LEU A 93 12.72 19.48 -1.52
N ARG A 94 12.43 20.78 -1.55
CA ARG A 94 11.05 21.29 -1.48
C ARG A 94 10.18 20.75 -2.62
N HIS A 95 10.72 20.74 -3.84
CA HIS A 95 10.01 20.17 -4.99
C HIS A 95 9.69 18.68 -4.79
N LEU A 96 10.66 17.88 -4.36
CA LEU A 96 10.47 16.46 -4.04
C LEU A 96 9.43 16.25 -2.93
N HIS A 97 9.43 17.07 -1.88
CA HIS A 97 8.40 16.98 -0.83
C HIS A 97 6.99 17.26 -1.36
N VAL A 98 6.84 18.26 -2.24
CA VAL A 98 5.55 18.56 -2.88
C VAL A 98 5.12 17.41 -3.79
N GLU A 99 6.01 16.89 -4.63
CA GLU A 99 5.72 15.74 -5.49
C GLU A 99 5.37 14.50 -4.68
N THR A 100 6.09 14.22 -3.59
CA THR A 100 5.78 13.10 -2.69
C THR A 100 4.39 13.27 -2.07
N GLY A 101 4.05 14.48 -1.62
CA GLY A 101 2.71 14.79 -1.11
C GLY A 101 1.62 14.59 -2.18
N ARG A 102 1.87 15.07 -3.41
CA ARG A 102 0.96 14.89 -4.56
C ARG A 102 0.74 13.42 -4.89
N LEU A 103 1.81 12.63 -4.96
CA LEU A 103 1.74 11.19 -5.26
C LEU A 103 1.02 10.41 -4.16
N LEU A 104 1.26 10.75 -2.88
CA LEU A 104 0.53 10.15 -1.76
C LEU A 104 -0.97 10.44 -1.86
N GLN A 105 -1.35 11.68 -2.21
CA GLN A 105 -2.74 12.04 -2.41
C GLN A 105 -3.36 11.25 -3.58
N GLU A 106 -2.63 11.10 -4.68
CA GLU A 106 -3.09 10.32 -5.84
C GLU A 106 -3.27 8.84 -5.50
N LEU A 107 -2.38 8.25 -4.71
CA LEU A 107 -2.51 6.88 -4.21
C LEU A 107 -3.74 6.70 -3.33
N VAL A 108 -3.97 7.61 -2.38
CA VAL A 108 -5.16 7.57 -1.51
C VAL A 108 -6.44 7.73 -2.34
N GLN A 109 -6.44 8.61 -3.35
CA GLN A 109 -7.57 8.78 -4.24
C GLN A 109 -7.87 7.49 -5.02
N LYS A 110 -6.83 6.85 -5.57
CA LYS A 110 -6.96 5.57 -6.26
C LYS A 110 -7.46 4.48 -5.33
N GLU A 111 -6.93 4.39 -4.12
CA GLU A 111 -7.41 3.43 -3.12
C GLU A 111 -8.91 3.61 -2.85
N GLN A 112 -9.39 4.83 -2.66
CA GLN A 112 -10.81 5.11 -2.46
C GLN A 112 -11.67 4.72 -3.66
N GLU A 113 -11.21 4.99 -4.88
CA GLU A 113 -11.86 4.56 -6.13
C GLU A 113 -11.98 3.03 -6.20
N TRP A 114 -10.89 2.31 -5.93
CA TRP A 114 -10.85 0.84 -5.91
C TRP A 114 -11.76 0.27 -4.83
N GLN A 115 -11.68 0.78 -3.60
CA GLN A 115 -12.57 0.36 -2.52
C GLN A 115 -14.04 0.60 -2.89
N GLY A 116 -14.36 1.72 -3.55
CA GLY A 116 -15.70 2.02 -4.04
C GLY A 116 -16.18 1.05 -5.12
N LEU A 117 -15.31 0.64 -6.04
CA LEU A 117 -15.61 -0.38 -7.04
C LEU A 117 -15.87 -1.75 -6.40
N VAL A 118 -15.00 -2.18 -5.48
CA VAL A 118 -15.14 -3.47 -4.77
C VAL A 118 -16.42 -3.50 -3.94
N ARG A 119 -16.71 -2.44 -3.18
CA ARG A 119 -17.95 -2.35 -2.40
C ARG A 119 -19.19 -2.45 -3.30
N ARG A 120 -19.20 -1.76 -4.45
CA ARG A 120 -20.29 -1.85 -5.44
C ARG A 120 -20.42 -3.25 -6.03
N ALA A 121 -19.32 -3.88 -6.43
CA ALA A 121 -19.32 -5.23 -6.99
C ALA A 121 -19.85 -6.26 -5.96
N LEU A 122 -19.44 -6.15 -4.70
CA LEU A 122 -19.94 -7.01 -3.63
C LEU A 122 -21.43 -6.79 -3.35
N GLN A 123 -21.88 -5.53 -3.35
CA GLN A 123 -23.30 -5.20 -3.20
C GLN A 123 -24.14 -5.74 -4.36
N ALA A 124 -23.67 -5.61 -5.60
CA ALA A 124 -24.32 -6.18 -6.78
C ALA A 124 -24.40 -7.71 -6.69
N ALA A 125 -23.30 -8.38 -6.37
CA ALA A 125 -23.29 -9.84 -6.19
C ALA A 125 -24.23 -10.32 -5.08
N ARG A 126 -24.35 -9.57 -3.97
CA ARG A 126 -25.32 -9.86 -2.90
C ARG A 126 -26.77 -9.65 -3.34
N GLN A 127 -27.04 -8.61 -4.14
CA GLN A 127 -28.37 -8.36 -4.70
C GLN A 127 -28.77 -9.44 -5.71
N ASP A 128 -27.83 -9.89 -6.55
CA ASP A 128 -28.04 -11.00 -7.49
C ASP A 128 -28.36 -12.30 -6.74
N ALA A 129 -27.59 -12.61 -5.69
CA ALA A 129 -27.84 -13.77 -4.83
C ALA A 129 -29.22 -13.69 -4.13
N ASN A 130 -29.62 -12.50 -3.65
CA ASN A 130 -30.91 -12.29 -2.98
C ASN A 130 -32.10 -12.30 -3.95
N THR A 131 -31.93 -11.86 -5.20
CA THR A 131 -32.99 -11.84 -6.22
C THR A 131 -33.19 -13.19 -6.90
N GLY A 132 -32.49 -14.24 -6.45
CA GLY A 132 -32.65 -15.59 -7.00
C GLY A 132 -32.14 -15.73 -8.44
N ARG A 133 -31.56 -14.69 -9.03
CA ARG A 133 -30.69 -14.80 -10.20
C ARG A 133 -29.41 -15.44 -9.71
N ARG A 134 -29.43 -16.77 -9.57
CA ARG A 134 -28.24 -17.59 -9.41
C ARG A 134 -27.38 -17.39 -10.66
N SER A 135 -26.63 -16.30 -10.69
CA SER A 135 -25.42 -16.19 -11.49
C SER A 135 -24.66 -17.44 -11.13
N LEU A 136 -24.50 -18.36 -12.09
CA LEU A 136 -23.49 -19.39 -12.00
C LEU A 136 -22.24 -18.72 -11.44
N PRO A 137 -21.51 -19.38 -10.52
CA PRO A 137 -20.29 -18.81 -10.01
C PRO A 137 -19.55 -18.25 -11.22
N VAL A 138 -19.14 -16.99 -11.16
CA VAL A 138 -18.01 -16.56 -11.96
C VAL A 138 -16.90 -17.44 -11.43
N VAL A 139 -16.82 -18.65 -12.00
CA VAL A 139 -15.61 -19.36 -12.21
C VAL A 139 -14.84 -18.29 -12.94
N VAL A 140 -14.02 -17.54 -12.18
CA VAL A 140 -12.73 -17.12 -12.69
C VAL A 140 -12.18 -18.43 -13.19
N SER A 141 -12.48 -18.71 -14.46
CA SER A 141 -11.82 -19.76 -15.17
C SER A 141 -10.39 -19.32 -14.97
N ALA A 142 -9.65 -20.08 -14.16
CA ALA A 142 -8.22 -20.12 -14.35
C ALA A 142 -8.06 -20.12 -15.88
N PRO A 143 -7.33 -19.17 -16.48
CA PRO A 143 -7.13 -19.16 -17.91
C PRO A 143 -6.20 -20.33 -18.28
N CYS A 144 -6.56 -21.54 -17.87
CA CYS A 144 -6.27 -22.78 -18.54
C CYS A 144 -7.40 -23.04 -19.56
N GLN A 145 -7.90 -22.00 -20.23
CA GLN A 145 -8.28 -22.25 -21.62
C GLN A 145 -6.95 -22.46 -22.31
N ALA A 146 -6.66 -23.71 -22.64
CA ALA A 146 -5.59 -24.05 -23.56
C ALA A 146 -5.87 -23.29 -24.86
N GLN A 147 -5.38 -22.04 -24.94
CA GLN A 147 -5.29 -21.36 -26.20
C GLN A 147 -4.49 -22.30 -27.10
N PRO A 148 -4.95 -22.51 -28.35
CA PRO A 148 -4.18 -23.30 -29.28
C PRO A 148 -2.75 -22.73 -29.31
N PRO A 149 -1.72 -23.58 -29.23
CA PRO A 149 -0.34 -23.12 -29.15
C PRO A 149 -0.06 -22.20 -30.33
N ASP A 150 0.46 -21.00 -30.06
CA ASP A 150 0.77 -20.03 -31.10
C ASP A 150 1.85 -20.62 -32.02
N PRO A 151 1.52 -21.00 -33.27
CA PRO A 151 2.47 -21.66 -34.15
C PRO A 151 3.62 -20.74 -34.53
N LEU A 152 3.40 -19.42 -34.53
CA LEU A 152 4.44 -18.43 -34.84
C LEU A 152 5.45 -18.32 -33.71
N LEU A 153 4.99 -18.41 -32.45
CA LEU A 153 5.88 -18.46 -31.30
C LEU A 153 6.78 -19.69 -31.34
N VAL A 154 6.20 -20.85 -31.66
CA VAL A 154 6.96 -22.11 -31.77
C VAL A 154 8.05 -22.00 -32.85
N ASP A 155 7.71 -21.49 -34.04
CA ASP A 155 8.67 -21.34 -35.14
C ASP A 155 9.80 -20.36 -34.78
N TRP A 156 9.45 -19.22 -34.18
CA TRP A 156 10.43 -18.22 -33.75
C TRP A 156 11.38 -18.77 -32.68
N LEU A 157 10.86 -19.47 -31.67
CA LEU A 157 11.68 -20.08 -30.62
C LEU A 157 12.58 -21.19 -31.19
N GLN A 158 12.09 -21.99 -32.13
CA GLN A 158 12.92 -22.99 -32.84
C GLN A 158 14.04 -22.33 -33.64
N HIS A 159 13.77 -21.21 -34.33
CA HIS A 159 14.80 -20.43 -35.02
C HIS A 159 15.92 -19.95 -34.07
N HIS A 160 15.55 -19.59 -32.84
CA HIS A 160 16.50 -19.19 -31.80
C HIS A 160 17.11 -20.36 -31.00
N SER A 161 16.94 -21.61 -31.47
CA SER A 161 17.49 -22.82 -30.85
C SER A 161 17.05 -23.03 -29.39
N VAL A 162 15.81 -22.67 -29.09
CA VAL A 162 15.17 -22.90 -27.79
C VAL A 162 14.72 -24.36 -27.71
N ASP A 163 14.95 -24.99 -26.57
CA ASP A 163 14.55 -26.37 -26.38
C ASP A 163 13.03 -26.53 -26.34
N ARG A 164 12.56 -27.74 -26.67
CA ARG A 164 11.13 -28.04 -26.73
C ARG A 164 10.46 -27.83 -25.37
N ASP A 165 11.13 -28.23 -24.28
CA ASP A 165 10.57 -28.15 -22.92
C ASP A 165 10.35 -26.69 -22.49
N THR A 166 11.31 -25.80 -22.77
CA THR A 166 11.14 -24.36 -22.52
C THR A 166 10.13 -23.70 -23.45
N THR A 167 9.99 -24.18 -24.69
CA THR A 167 8.92 -23.75 -25.61
C THR A 167 7.54 -24.11 -25.07
N GLU A 168 7.38 -25.34 -24.59
CA GLU A 168 6.13 -25.80 -23.94
C GLU A 168 5.86 -25.03 -22.65
N THR A 169 6.90 -24.68 -21.88
CA THR A 169 6.78 -23.85 -20.67
C THR A 169 6.26 -22.44 -21.00
N LEU A 170 6.83 -21.78 -22.02
CA LEU A 170 6.36 -20.46 -22.46
C LEU A 170 4.91 -20.48 -22.94
N LEU A 171 4.53 -21.51 -23.69
CA LEU A 171 3.15 -21.71 -24.14
C LEU A 171 2.19 -21.98 -22.97
N ALA A 172 2.61 -22.77 -21.98
CA ALA A 172 1.82 -23.03 -20.77
C ALA A 172 1.62 -21.76 -19.93
N HIS A 173 2.58 -20.82 -19.96
CA HIS A 173 2.45 -19.49 -19.37
C HIS A 173 1.61 -18.53 -20.22
N GLY A 174 1.11 -18.96 -21.38
CA GLY A 174 0.21 -18.16 -22.23
C GLY A 174 0.92 -17.06 -23.02
N PHE A 175 2.24 -17.16 -23.22
CA PHE A 175 2.92 -16.21 -24.11
C PHE A 175 2.48 -16.44 -25.56
N THR A 176 2.18 -15.34 -26.25
CA THR A 176 2.14 -15.30 -27.72
C THR A 176 3.43 -14.69 -28.26
N LEU A 177 3.71 -14.86 -29.55
CA LEU A 177 4.86 -14.20 -30.19
C LEU A 177 4.76 -12.68 -30.06
N HIS A 178 3.55 -12.14 -30.22
CA HIS A 178 3.30 -10.72 -30.07
C HIS A 178 3.63 -10.24 -28.65
N ASP A 179 3.15 -10.93 -27.62
CA ASP A 179 3.41 -10.55 -26.23
C ASP A 179 4.90 -10.58 -25.92
N LEU A 180 5.60 -11.62 -26.38
CA LEU A 180 7.04 -11.78 -26.19
C LEU A 180 7.83 -10.62 -26.83
N LEU A 181 7.52 -10.31 -28.10
CA LEU A 181 8.27 -9.32 -28.87
C LEU A 181 7.91 -7.87 -28.53
N THR A 182 6.73 -7.61 -27.96
CA THR A 182 6.25 -6.23 -27.76
C THR A 182 6.18 -5.83 -26.29
N CYS A 183 5.70 -6.72 -25.43
CA CYS A 183 5.30 -6.37 -24.07
C CYS A 183 6.19 -7.01 -22.99
N ALA A 184 6.71 -8.21 -23.26
CA ALA A 184 7.45 -8.97 -22.25
C ALA A 184 8.66 -8.20 -21.71
N THR A 185 8.92 -8.41 -20.42
CA THR A 185 10.09 -7.93 -19.70
C THR A 185 11.05 -9.08 -19.42
N ARG A 186 12.26 -8.73 -18.96
CA ARG A 186 13.24 -9.74 -18.55
C ARG A 186 12.73 -10.56 -17.35
N ASP A 187 11.99 -9.93 -16.45
CA ASP A 187 11.44 -10.59 -15.25
C ASP A 187 10.35 -11.60 -15.61
N ASP A 188 9.54 -11.31 -16.63
CA ASP A 188 8.53 -12.25 -17.13
C ASP A 188 9.17 -13.57 -17.61
N LEU A 189 10.32 -13.48 -18.29
CA LEU A 189 11.09 -14.66 -18.70
C LEU A 189 11.67 -15.42 -17.51
N LEU A 190 12.14 -14.70 -16.47
CA LEU A 190 12.65 -15.35 -15.26
C LEU A 190 11.54 -16.07 -14.49
N TYR A 191 10.34 -15.50 -14.46
CA TYR A 191 9.17 -16.09 -13.80
C TYR A 191 8.78 -17.44 -14.41
N THR A 192 9.03 -17.65 -15.69
CA THR A 192 8.78 -18.94 -16.36
C THR A 192 9.74 -20.06 -15.95
N GLY A 193 10.77 -19.79 -15.14
CA GLY A 193 11.72 -20.80 -14.68
C GLY A 193 12.75 -21.22 -15.74
N ILE A 194 12.87 -20.48 -16.84
CA ILE A 194 13.88 -20.73 -17.87
C ILE A 194 15.29 -20.48 -17.29
N ARG A 195 16.24 -21.33 -17.69
CA ARG A 195 17.66 -21.18 -17.29
C ARG A 195 18.18 -19.80 -17.67
N GLY A 196 18.85 -19.12 -16.72
CA GLY A 196 19.29 -17.72 -16.89
C GLY A 196 20.13 -17.46 -18.15
N GLY A 197 20.98 -18.41 -18.56
CA GLY A 197 21.74 -18.28 -19.81
C GLY A 197 20.87 -18.23 -21.07
N LEU A 198 19.76 -18.98 -21.09
CA LEU A 198 18.78 -18.94 -22.18
C LEU A 198 17.92 -17.67 -22.11
N VAL A 199 17.56 -17.21 -20.91
CA VAL A 199 16.91 -15.90 -20.70
C VAL A 199 17.73 -14.78 -21.31
N CYS A 200 19.05 -14.76 -21.09
CA CYS A 200 19.92 -13.74 -21.69
C CYS A 200 19.89 -13.75 -23.22
N ARG A 201 19.92 -14.93 -23.86
CA ARG A 201 19.89 -15.06 -25.33
C ARG A 201 18.53 -14.64 -25.90
N LEU A 202 17.45 -15.13 -25.31
CA LEU A 202 16.09 -14.76 -25.70
C LEU A 202 15.84 -13.27 -25.56
N TRP A 203 16.23 -12.70 -24.42
CA TRP A 203 16.09 -11.27 -24.18
C TRP A 203 16.89 -10.43 -25.18
N ALA A 204 18.10 -10.86 -25.55
CA ALA A 204 18.88 -10.20 -26.59
C ALA A 204 18.17 -10.23 -27.96
N ALA A 205 17.60 -11.38 -28.35
CA ALA A 205 16.84 -11.52 -29.60
C ALA A 205 15.57 -10.65 -29.63
N ILE A 206 14.83 -10.60 -28.51
CA ILE A 206 13.65 -9.73 -28.36
C ILE A 206 14.04 -8.26 -28.52
N LEU A 207 15.10 -7.81 -27.84
CA LEU A 207 15.57 -6.43 -27.94
C LEU A 207 16.02 -6.09 -29.36
N GLU A 208 16.70 -7.00 -30.04
CA GLU A 208 17.13 -6.79 -31.42
C GLU A 208 15.93 -6.62 -32.37
N HIS A 209 14.91 -7.46 -32.21
CA HIS A 209 13.65 -7.31 -32.95
C HIS A 209 12.99 -5.95 -32.71
N ARG A 210 12.89 -5.53 -31.44
CA ARG A 210 12.32 -4.21 -31.08
C ARG A 210 13.08 -3.05 -31.72
N ARG A 211 14.41 -3.11 -31.76
CA ARG A 211 15.24 -2.11 -32.44
C ARG A 211 15.00 -2.10 -33.94
N ALA A 212 14.96 -3.27 -34.57
CA ALA A 212 14.73 -3.38 -36.01
C ALA A 212 13.36 -2.80 -36.43
N VAL A 213 12.32 -3.07 -35.66
CA VAL A 213 10.97 -2.52 -35.89
C VAL A 213 10.96 -1.00 -35.72
N LEU A 214 11.64 -0.47 -34.70
CA LEU A 214 11.76 0.98 -34.51
C LEU A 214 12.54 1.66 -35.65
N ALA A 215 13.60 1.02 -36.14
CA ALA A 215 14.40 1.53 -37.26
C ALA A 215 13.59 1.59 -38.56
N GLN A 216 12.72 0.60 -38.82
CA GLN A 216 11.83 0.60 -39.98
C GLN A 216 10.77 1.71 -39.87
N LYS A 217 10.20 1.91 -38.67
CA LYS A 217 9.16 2.93 -38.45
C LYS A 217 9.67 4.38 -38.50
N GLY A 218 10.99 4.59 -38.38
CA GLY A 218 11.61 5.91 -38.51
C GLY A 218 12.09 6.24 -39.93
N ALA A 219 11.96 5.32 -40.88
CA ALA A 219 12.40 5.48 -42.26
C ALA A 219 11.25 5.77 -43.26
N ASP A 220 10.00 5.58 -42.83
CA ASP A 220 8.75 5.99 -43.52
C ASP A 220 8.25 7.34 -42.96
#